data_AF-A0A2M9TB38-F1
#
_entry.id   AF-A0A2M9TB38-F1
#
_cell.length_a   1.000
_cell.length_b   1.000
_cell.length_c   1.000
_cell.angle_alpha   90.00
_cell.angle_beta   90.00
_cell.angle_gamma   90.00
#
_symmetry.space_group_name_H-M   'P 1'
#
loop_
_entity.id
_entity.type
_entity.pdbx_description
1 polymer ?
#
loop_
_entity_poly.entity_id
_entity_poly.type
_entity_poly.pdbx_seq_one_letter_code
_entity_poly.pdbx_strand_id
1 'polypeptide(L)'
;MAYVSVGQVENLEEAIAGLQSAYDSMESACQAQIAAAEAKLAEAQQEADNSAQLLDAAMEAEMEAGQQLEQATEQLASANEQLSSACSSLSACEASGSYDEDGNYEPPNCSSEEADVAAAESAVAEAESAVAAAEEALEAAKDQRMQMEQRNEMARQCLDMASQLAETVQTESATRLASAATHLETGKARLESAKAALNAYLDTHPPAAEFYSWLKWSPDPGKPITPKELHSRLNLSVEQQRYYFEYLADRDPAFRAKIADYRSQLEAANGPAERHAVQLKIRRNLSGYCGEKIVEQALSPLGHKADTQARTTFEDGRFTKTDLIIEDLKVPVILGRGEGMSAPAGGSIAIEVKCGRASYLYSQKDHMVFQSGGHQESNASMTVCSRDIKELTPEQEEELREALRSAGSPLIGMLPTKDEIDKACWDMVTGSNANNGGSHEN
;
A
#
# COMPACT_ATOMS: atom_id res chain seq x y z
N MET A 1 36.56 12.64 2.00
CA MET A 1 35.32 11.86 2.20
C MET A 1 34.19 12.65 1.57
N ALA A 2 33.27 12.00 0.86
CA ALA A 2 32.13 12.68 0.28
C ALA A 2 31.25 13.26 1.42
N TYR A 3 30.85 14.52 1.29
CA TYR A 3 29.92 15.16 2.22
C TYR A 3 28.54 14.51 2.07
N VAL A 4 27.96 14.03 3.18
CA VAL A 4 26.58 13.55 3.25
C VAL A 4 25.82 14.44 4.22
N SER A 5 24.76 15.10 3.73
CA SER A 5 23.95 16.01 4.55
C SER A 5 22.96 15.24 5.44
N VAL A 6 22.46 15.90 6.48
CA VAL A 6 21.41 15.33 7.35
C VAL A 6 20.14 15.04 6.55
N GLY A 7 19.75 15.94 5.65
CA GLY A 7 18.55 15.79 4.83
C GLY A 7 18.66 14.62 3.84
N GLN A 8 19.84 14.36 3.30
CA GLN A 8 20.10 13.18 2.45
C GLN A 8 19.95 11.87 3.21
N VAL A 9 20.46 11.80 4.46
CA VAL A 9 20.29 10.62 5.30
C VAL A 9 18.82 10.41 5.63
N GLU A 10 18.09 11.43 6.07
CA GLU A 10 16.65 11.32 6.38
C GLU A 10 15.81 10.90 5.16
N ASN A 11 16.10 11.45 3.97
CA ASN A 11 15.46 11.02 2.72
C ASN A 11 15.72 9.53 2.43
N LEU A 12 16.94 9.06 2.69
CA LEU A 12 17.29 7.65 2.51
C LEU A 12 16.59 6.77 3.57
N GLU A 13 16.50 7.21 4.83
CA GLU A 13 15.74 6.52 5.87
C GLU A 13 14.28 6.31 5.47
N GLU A 14 13.61 7.36 5.00
CA GLU A 14 12.23 7.28 4.52
C GLU A 14 12.09 6.37 3.30
N ALA A 15 13.03 6.45 2.34
CA ALA A 15 13.02 5.57 1.17
C ALA A 15 13.18 4.10 1.56
N ILE A 16 14.09 3.78 2.49
CA ILE A 16 14.28 2.39 2.97
C ILE A 16 13.07 1.92 3.76
N ALA A 17 12.45 2.77 4.58
CA ALA A 17 11.20 2.43 5.28
C ALA A 17 10.06 2.14 4.28
N GLY A 18 9.94 2.93 3.22
CA GLY A 18 9.00 2.68 2.13
C GLY A 18 9.28 1.36 1.39
N LEU A 19 10.54 1.04 1.12
CA LEU A 19 10.93 -0.24 0.53
C LEU A 19 10.61 -1.44 1.44
N GLN A 20 10.82 -1.31 2.75
CA GLN A 20 10.44 -2.34 3.72
C GLN A 20 8.93 -2.56 3.69
N SER A 21 8.12 -1.50 3.75
CA SER A 21 6.65 -1.62 3.69
C SER A 21 6.16 -2.25 2.38
N ALA A 22 6.80 -1.92 1.25
CA ALA A 22 6.49 -2.53 -0.04
C ALA A 22 6.88 -4.02 -0.08
N TYR A 23 8.03 -4.38 0.52
CA TYR A 23 8.44 -5.78 0.68
C TYR A 23 7.43 -6.58 1.49
N ASP A 24 7.03 -6.09 2.67
CA ASP A 24 6.08 -6.77 3.55
C ASP A 24 4.72 -6.97 2.83
N SER A 25 4.27 -5.96 2.07
CA SER A 25 3.04 -6.06 1.27
C SER A 25 3.14 -7.10 0.16
N MET A 26 4.29 -7.16 -0.52
CA MET A 26 4.55 -8.14 -1.57
C MET A 26 4.66 -9.56 -1.00
N GLU A 27 5.29 -9.73 0.17
CA GLU A 27 5.35 -11.01 0.88
C GLU A 27 3.95 -11.54 1.18
N SER A 28 3.08 -10.69 1.75
CA SER A 28 1.69 -11.05 2.03
C SER A 28 0.93 -11.43 0.74
N ALA A 29 1.12 -10.68 -0.35
CA ALA A 29 0.48 -10.98 -1.63
C ALA A 29 0.98 -12.32 -2.23
N CYS A 30 2.28 -12.60 -2.16
CA CYS A 30 2.85 -13.87 -2.59
C CYS A 30 2.31 -15.05 -1.78
N GLN A 31 2.24 -14.92 -0.45
CA GLN A 31 1.66 -15.94 0.42
C GLN A 31 0.19 -16.23 0.07
N ALA A 32 -0.60 -15.18 -0.20
CA ALA A 32 -1.99 -15.34 -0.61
C ALA A 32 -2.12 -16.05 -1.96
N GLN A 33 -1.25 -15.75 -2.93
CA GLN A 33 -1.24 -16.44 -4.23
C GLN A 33 -0.85 -17.91 -4.11
N ILE A 34 0.16 -18.23 -3.30
CA ILE A 34 0.57 -19.61 -3.01
C ILE A 34 -0.61 -20.38 -2.39
N ALA A 35 -1.23 -19.83 -1.34
CA ALA A 35 -2.36 -20.47 -0.68
C ALA A 35 -3.55 -20.69 -1.63
N ALA A 36 -3.83 -19.74 -2.53
CA ALA A 36 -4.87 -19.89 -3.54
C ALA A 36 -4.55 -21.00 -4.56
N ALA A 37 -3.30 -21.11 -4.99
CA ALA A 37 -2.86 -22.17 -5.90
C ALA A 37 -2.89 -23.55 -5.23
N GLU A 38 -2.45 -23.65 -3.97
CA GLU A 38 -2.53 -24.89 -3.17
C GLU A 38 -3.98 -25.34 -2.94
N ALA A 39 -4.89 -24.40 -2.68
CA ALA A 39 -6.32 -24.71 -2.56
C ALA A 39 -6.87 -25.29 -3.88
N LYS A 40 -6.49 -24.74 -5.03
CA LYS A 40 -6.91 -25.26 -6.35
C LYS A 40 -6.30 -26.61 -6.67
N LEU A 41 -5.07 -26.86 -6.25
CA LEU A 41 -4.46 -28.19 -6.35
C LEU A 41 -5.23 -29.21 -5.51
N ALA A 42 -5.61 -28.87 -4.28
CA ALA A 42 -6.39 -29.75 -3.42
C ALA A 42 -7.79 -30.04 -3.98
N GLU A 43 -8.49 -29.04 -4.51
CA GLU A 43 -9.78 -29.21 -5.20
C GLU A 43 -9.64 -30.15 -6.42
N ALA A 44 -8.62 -29.94 -7.25
CA ALA A 44 -8.38 -30.76 -8.44
C ALA A 44 -8.02 -32.21 -8.08
N GLN A 45 -7.22 -32.41 -7.02
CA GLN A 45 -6.89 -33.74 -6.52
C GLN A 45 -8.15 -34.48 -6.05
N GLN A 46 -9.01 -33.81 -5.28
CA GLN A 46 -10.25 -34.40 -4.81
C GLN A 46 -11.18 -34.78 -5.97
N GLU A 47 -11.29 -33.94 -7.00
CA GLU A 47 -12.10 -34.23 -8.19
C GLU A 47 -11.53 -35.40 -9.02
N ALA A 48 -10.21 -35.51 -9.12
CA ALA A 48 -9.55 -36.63 -9.79
C ALA A 48 -9.79 -37.95 -9.03
N ASP A 49 -9.69 -37.93 -7.70
CA ASP A 49 -9.96 -39.10 -6.86
C ASP A 49 -11.43 -39.53 -6.96
N ASN A 50 -12.37 -38.59 -6.88
CA ASN A 50 -13.80 -38.85 -7.06
C ASN A 50 -14.11 -39.43 -8.44
N SER A 51 -13.49 -38.88 -9.49
CA SER A 51 -13.69 -39.36 -10.86
C SER A 51 -13.06 -40.73 -11.11
N ALA A 52 -12.01 -41.11 -10.37
CA ALA A 52 -11.47 -42.47 -10.38
C ALA A 52 -12.45 -43.46 -9.76
N GLN A 53 -13.00 -43.14 -8.59
CA GLN A 53 -13.98 -43.98 -7.92
C GLN A 53 -15.24 -44.20 -8.76
N LEU A 54 -15.74 -43.15 -9.43
CA LEU A 54 -16.91 -43.26 -10.33
C LEU A 54 -16.62 -44.14 -11.56
N LEU A 55 -15.40 -44.09 -12.10
CA LEU A 55 -15.00 -44.95 -13.21
C LEU A 55 -14.92 -46.41 -12.76
N ASP A 56 -14.30 -46.68 -11.60
CA ASP A 56 -14.23 -48.03 -11.02
C ASP A 56 -15.64 -48.61 -10.81
N ALA A 57 -16.56 -47.82 -10.23
CA ALA A 57 -17.95 -48.23 -10.06
C ALA A 57 -18.69 -48.48 -11.38
N ALA A 58 -18.42 -47.69 -12.43
CA ALA A 58 -19.02 -47.91 -13.75
C ALA A 58 -18.44 -49.16 -14.45
N MET A 59 -17.16 -49.46 -14.25
CA MET A 59 -16.54 -50.70 -14.73
C MET A 59 -17.13 -51.93 -14.05
N GLU A 60 -17.38 -51.86 -12.74
CA GLU A 60 -18.07 -52.92 -11.99
C GLU A 60 -19.50 -53.12 -12.51
N ALA A 61 -20.27 -52.04 -12.72
CA ALA A 61 -21.62 -52.11 -13.26
C ALA A 61 -21.68 -52.70 -14.69
N GLU A 62 -20.72 -52.36 -15.57
CA GLU A 62 -20.61 -52.97 -16.91
C GLU A 62 -20.36 -54.48 -16.80
N MET A 63 -19.46 -54.89 -15.90
CA MET A 63 -19.16 -56.30 -15.67
C MET A 63 -20.38 -57.07 -15.14
N GLU A 64 -21.12 -56.49 -14.19
CA GLU A 64 -22.35 -57.08 -13.65
C GLU A 64 -23.45 -57.21 -14.72
N ALA A 65 -23.66 -56.18 -15.55
CA ALA A 65 -24.60 -56.24 -16.65
C ALA A 65 -24.21 -57.31 -17.68
N GLY A 66 -22.91 -57.47 -17.93
CA GLY A 66 -22.38 -58.54 -18.79
C GLY A 66 -22.71 -59.94 -18.25
N GLN A 67 -22.54 -60.15 -16.94
CA GLN A 67 -22.91 -61.42 -16.28
C GLN A 67 -24.41 -61.69 -16.33
N GLN A 68 -25.25 -60.65 -16.19
CA GLN A 68 -26.70 -60.80 -16.29
C GLN A 68 -27.14 -61.21 -17.70
N LEU A 69 -26.52 -60.64 -18.74
CA LEU A 69 -26.77 -61.04 -20.12
C LEU A 69 -26.38 -62.49 -20.38
N GLU A 70 -25.23 -62.94 -19.86
CA GLU A 70 -24.79 -64.34 -19.95
C GLU A 70 -25.82 -65.28 -19.30
N GLN A 71 -26.28 -64.96 -18.08
CA GLN A 71 -27.31 -65.74 -17.38
C GLN A 71 -28.65 -65.77 -18.13
N ALA A 72 -29.11 -64.63 -18.66
CA ALA A 72 -30.34 -64.57 -19.45
C ALA A 72 -30.24 -65.42 -20.73
N THR A 73 -29.07 -65.42 -21.36
CA THR A 73 -28.79 -66.22 -22.56
C THR A 73 -28.81 -67.72 -22.24
N GLU A 74 -28.22 -68.13 -21.12
CA GLU A 74 -28.28 -69.52 -20.64
C GLU A 74 -29.72 -69.96 -20.33
N GLN A 75 -30.53 -69.09 -19.71
CA GLN A 75 -31.94 -69.36 -19.44
C GLN A 75 -32.75 -69.52 -20.73
N LEU A 76 -32.50 -68.66 -21.73
CA LEU A 76 -33.12 -68.78 -23.05
C LEU A 76 -32.73 -70.08 -23.75
N ALA A 77 -31.47 -70.51 -23.66
CA ALA A 77 -31.03 -71.79 -24.20
C ALA A 77 -31.78 -72.96 -23.52
N SER A 78 -31.90 -72.94 -22.18
CA SER A 78 -32.65 -73.96 -21.44
C SER A 78 -34.14 -73.97 -21.79
N ALA A 79 -34.78 -72.80 -21.92
CA ALA A 79 -36.18 -72.70 -22.33
C ALA A 79 -36.42 -73.26 -23.74
N ASN A 80 -35.49 -73.01 -24.68
CA ASN A 80 -35.54 -73.59 -26.02
C ASN A 80 -35.37 -75.11 -26.02
N GLU A 81 -34.51 -75.67 -25.18
CA GLU A 81 -34.38 -77.12 -25.01
C GLU A 81 -35.69 -77.73 -24.46
N GLN A 82 -36.32 -77.09 -23.48
CA GLN A 82 -37.61 -77.52 -22.93
C GLN A 82 -38.72 -77.48 -23.97
N LEU A 83 -38.80 -76.41 -24.77
CA LEU A 83 -39.73 -76.30 -25.88
C LEU A 83 -39.53 -77.42 -26.92
N SER A 84 -38.29 -77.71 -27.29
CA SER A 84 -37.96 -78.80 -28.21
C SER A 84 -38.40 -80.18 -27.67
N SER A 85 -38.24 -80.40 -26.37
CA SER A 85 -38.71 -81.61 -25.68
C SER A 85 -40.24 -81.68 -25.63
N ALA A 86 -40.93 -80.57 -25.35
CA ALA A 86 -42.40 -80.50 -25.33
C ALA A 86 -42.98 -80.77 -26.72
N CYS A 87 -42.42 -80.16 -27.77
CA CYS A 87 -42.81 -80.41 -29.16
C CYS A 87 -42.59 -81.87 -29.58
N SER A 88 -41.48 -82.47 -29.15
CA SER A 88 -41.21 -83.90 -29.40
C SER A 88 -42.24 -84.81 -28.72
N SER A 89 -42.66 -84.46 -27.50
CA SER A 89 -43.67 -85.20 -26.73
C SER A 89 -45.06 -85.06 -27.36
N LEU A 90 -45.43 -83.85 -27.80
CA LEU A 90 -46.65 -83.61 -28.55
C LEU A 90 -46.68 -84.42 -29.86
N SER A 91 -45.60 -84.39 -30.65
CA SER A 91 -45.52 -85.16 -31.89
C SER A 91 -45.63 -86.67 -31.66
N ALA A 92 -45.03 -87.18 -30.58
CA ALA A 92 -45.16 -88.58 -30.20
C ALA A 92 -46.60 -88.93 -29.77
N CYS A 93 -47.29 -88.04 -29.06
CA CYS A 93 -48.69 -88.20 -28.72
C CYS A 93 -49.56 -88.21 -29.98
N GLU A 94 -49.40 -87.24 -30.89
CA GLU A 94 -50.18 -87.15 -32.14
C GLU A 94 -50.05 -88.42 -33.00
N ALA A 95 -48.87 -89.06 -32.97
CA ALA A 95 -48.59 -90.30 -33.69
C ALA A 95 -49.16 -91.58 -33.02
N SER A 96 -49.73 -91.48 -31.81
CA SER A 96 -50.18 -92.63 -31.01
C SER A 96 -51.64 -93.05 -31.22
N GLY A 97 -52.32 -92.48 -32.23
CA GLY A 97 -53.70 -92.82 -32.56
C GLY A 97 -53.90 -94.29 -32.91
N SER A 98 -55.09 -94.80 -32.62
CA SER A 98 -55.46 -96.21 -32.82
C SER A 98 -56.62 -96.35 -33.78
N TYR A 99 -56.79 -97.53 -34.38
CA TYR A 99 -57.99 -97.87 -35.16
C TYR A 99 -58.94 -98.70 -34.31
N ASP A 100 -60.23 -98.39 -34.37
CA ASP A 100 -61.28 -99.18 -33.70
C ASP A 100 -61.55 -100.52 -34.41
N GLU A 101 -62.41 -101.37 -33.83
CA GLU A 101 -62.76 -102.68 -34.39
C GLU A 101 -63.49 -102.60 -35.75
N ASP A 102 -64.03 -101.43 -36.11
CA ASP A 102 -64.71 -101.15 -37.38
C ASP A 102 -63.79 -100.49 -38.43
N GLY A 103 -62.52 -100.25 -38.08
CA GLY A 103 -61.51 -99.66 -38.96
C GLY A 103 -61.53 -98.13 -39.05
N ASN A 104 -62.25 -97.44 -38.17
CA ASN A 104 -62.18 -95.98 -38.06
C ASN A 104 -60.98 -95.56 -37.21
N TYR A 105 -60.32 -94.47 -37.60
CA TYR A 105 -59.20 -93.91 -36.85
C TYR A 105 -59.70 -93.08 -35.67
N GLU A 106 -59.25 -93.41 -34.46
CA GLU A 106 -59.44 -92.62 -33.25
C GLU A 106 -58.18 -91.80 -32.95
N PRO A 107 -58.24 -90.46 -33.09
CA PRO A 107 -57.12 -89.61 -32.75
C PRO A 107 -56.85 -89.64 -31.23
N PRO A 108 -55.58 -89.59 -30.81
CA PRO A 108 -55.19 -89.54 -29.41
C PRO A 108 -55.54 -88.17 -28.82
N ASN A 109 -55.86 -88.12 -27.51
CA ASN A 109 -56.08 -86.86 -26.81
C ASN A 109 -54.75 -86.30 -26.29
N CYS A 110 -54.21 -85.30 -26.98
CA CYS A 110 -52.91 -84.66 -26.66
C CYS A 110 -53.04 -83.31 -25.93
N SER A 111 -54.17 -83.05 -25.29
CA SER A 111 -54.44 -81.76 -24.64
C SER A 111 -53.46 -81.39 -23.51
N SER A 112 -52.81 -82.37 -22.86
CA SER A 112 -51.73 -82.08 -21.90
C SER A 112 -50.45 -81.60 -22.58
N GLU A 113 -50.04 -82.28 -23.65
CA GLU A 113 -48.82 -81.98 -24.39
C GLU A 113 -48.97 -80.64 -25.13
N GLU A 114 -50.16 -80.32 -25.64
CA GLU A 114 -50.48 -79.00 -26.19
C GLU A 114 -50.35 -77.90 -25.12
N ALA A 115 -50.79 -78.17 -23.89
CA ALA A 115 -50.63 -77.23 -22.78
C ALA A 115 -49.16 -77.08 -22.34
N ASP A 116 -48.39 -78.16 -22.35
CA ASP A 116 -46.95 -78.14 -22.05
C ASP A 116 -46.15 -77.37 -23.11
N VAL A 117 -46.49 -77.52 -24.40
CA VAL A 117 -45.90 -76.71 -25.48
C VAL A 117 -46.24 -75.24 -25.29
N ALA A 118 -47.51 -74.90 -25.04
CA ALA A 118 -47.91 -73.51 -24.80
C ALA A 118 -47.18 -72.88 -23.59
N ALA A 119 -46.96 -73.65 -22.52
CA ALA A 119 -46.20 -73.20 -21.36
C ALA A 119 -44.72 -72.98 -21.70
N ALA A 120 -44.10 -73.88 -22.47
CA ALA A 120 -42.71 -73.74 -22.90
C ALA A 120 -42.52 -72.57 -23.90
N GLU A 121 -43.47 -72.34 -24.81
CA GLU A 121 -43.48 -71.15 -25.68
C GLU A 121 -43.55 -69.86 -24.88
N SER A 122 -44.39 -69.82 -23.84
CA SER A 122 -44.45 -68.68 -22.91
C SER A 122 -43.12 -68.46 -22.18
N ALA A 123 -42.47 -69.53 -21.72
CA ALA A 123 -41.17 -69.45 -21.04
C ALA A 123 -40.05 -68.96 -21.98
N VAL A 124 -40.06 -69.39 -23.25
CA VAL A 124 -39.13 -68.86 -24.28
C VAL A 124 -39.37 -67.37 -24.49
N ALA A 125 -40.63 -66.94 -24.66
CA ALA A 125 -40.96 -65.53 -24.85
C ALA A 125 -40.52 -64.65 -23.66
N GLU A 126 -40.68 -65.15 -22.42
CA GLU A 126 -40.18 -64.47 -21.22
C GLU A 126 -38.65 -64.38 -21.21
N ALA A 127 -37.96 -65.47 -21.56
CA ALA A 127 -36.49 -65.49 -21.61
C ALA A 127 -35.93 -64.60 -22.73
N GLU A 128 -36.57 -64.55 -23.91
CA GLU A 128 -36.20 -63.62 -24.99
C GLU A 128 -36.37 -62.17 -24.55
N SER A 129 -37.46 -61.85 -23.85
CA SER A 129 -37.65 -60.52 -23.27
C SER A 129 -36.59 -60.18 -22.22
N ALA A 130 -36.17 -61.16 -21.41
CA ALA A 130 -35.12 -60.96 -20.40
C ALA A 130 -33.75 -60.73 -21.04
N VAL A 131 -33.41 -61.45 -22.12
CA VAL A 131 -32.19 -61.20 -22.91
C VAL A 131 -32.21 -59.80 -23.50
N ALA A 132 -33.30 -59.41 -24.16
CA ALA A 132 -33.42 -58.06 -24.74
C ALA A 132 -33.24 -56.95 -23.68
N ALA A 133 -33.82 -57.12 -22.50
CA ALA A 133 -33.63 -56.17 -21.40
C ALA A 133 -32.19 -56.14 -20.86
N ALA A 134 -31.52 -57.30 -20.78
CA ALA A 134 -30.13 -57.40 -20.36
C ALA A 134 -29.15 -56.81 -21.38
N GLU A 135 -29.43 -56.96 -22.68
CA GLU A 135 -28.66 -56.30 -23.76
C GLU A 135 -28.76 -54.78 -23.67
N GLU A 136 -29.97 -54.24 -23.48
CA GLU A 136 -30.18 -52.80 -23.30
C GLU A 136 -29.48 -52.27 -22.04
N ALA A 137 -29.55 -53.02 -20.93
CA ALA A 137 -28.87 -52.67 -19.70
C ALA A 137 -27.34 -52.67 -19.83
N LEU A 138 -26.77 -53.65 -20.55
CA LEU A 138 -25.34 -53.70 -20.82
C LEU A 138 -24.88 -52.53 -21.69
N GLU A 139 -25.64 -52.18 -22.73
CA GLU A 139 -25.29 -51.05 -23.59
C GLU A 139 -25.34 -49.72 -22.81
N ALA A 140 -26.36 -49.53 -21.97
CA ALA A 140 -26.43 -48.38 -21.07
C ALA A 140 -25.24 -48.32 -20.10
N ALA A 141 -24.82 -49.47 -19.55
CA ALA A 141 -23.66 -49.54 -18.65
C ALA A 141 -22.34 -49.19 -19.37
N LYS A 142 -22.14 -49.66 -20.62
CA LYS A 142 -20.99 -49.28 -21.46
C LYS A 142 -20.94 -47.79 -21.75
N ASP A 143 -22.08 -47.20 -22.10
CA ASP A 143 -22.21 -45.77 -22.33
C ASP A 143 -21.84 -44.96 -21.07
N GLN A 144 -22.33 -45.40 -19.90
CA GLN A 144 -22.00 -44.78 -18.63
C GLN A 144 -20.50 -44.91 -18.31
N ARG A 145 -19.89 -46.09 -18.52
CA ARG A 145 -18.44 -46.28 -18.32
C ARG A 145 -17.63 -45.37 -19.24
N MET A 146 -17.99 -45.26 -20.52
CA MET A 146 -17.33 -44.33 -21.46
C MET A 146 -17.40 -42.88 -20.99
N GLN A 147 -18.55 -42.44 -20.48
CA GLN A 147 -18.69 -41.09 -19.91
C GLN A 147 -17.81 -40.88 -18.67
N MET A 148 -17.74 -41.88 -17.77
CA MET A 148 -16.87 -41.79 -16.59
C MET A 148 -15.39 -41.83 -16.95
N GLU A 149 -15.00 -42.53 -18.01
CA GLU A 149 -13.64 -42.55 -18.52
C GLU A 149 -13.23 -41.17 -19.04
N GLN A 150 -14.09 -40.54 -19.85
CA GLN A 150 -13.85 -39.18 -20.32
C GLN A 150 -13.78 -38.18 -19.16
N ARG A 151 -14.66 -38.32 -18.17
CA ARG A 151 -14.64 -37.49 -16.95
C ARG A 151 -13.31 -37.65 -16.20
N ASN A 152 -12.86 -38.88 -15.99
CA ASN A 152 -11.60 -39.17 -15.30
C ASN A 152 -10.41 -38.53 -16.01
N GLU A 153 -10.35 -38.66 -17.33
CA GLU A 153 -9.28 -38.06 -18.14
C GLU A 153 -9.26 -36.53 -18.00
N MET A 154 -10.42 -35.87 -18.09
CA MET A 154 -10.49 -34.41 -17.87
C MET A 154 -10.08 -34.02 -16.45
N ALA A 155 -10.49 -34.77 -15.43
CA ALA A 155 -10.12 -34.50 -14.05
C ALA A 155 -8.61 -34.62 -13.81
N ARG A 156 -7.95 -35.62 -14.44
CA ARG A 156 -6.49 -35.78 -14.40
C ARG A 156 -5.76 -34.64 -15.12
N GLN A 157 -6.28 -34.18 -16.26
CA GLN A 157 -5.74 -33.01 -16.95
C GLN A 157 -5.86 -31.74 -16.09
N CYS A 158 -6.99 -31.54 -15.41
CA CYS A 158 -7.15 -30.43 -14.46
C CYS A 158 -6.15 -30.52 -13.30
N LEU A 159 -5.89 -31.72 -12.77
CA LEU A 159 -4.90 -31.94 -11.72
C LEU A 159 -3.47 -31.61 -12.17
N ASP A 160 -3.08 -32.03 -13.38
CA ASP A 160 -1.76 -31.69 -13.94
C ASP A 160 -1.61 -30.17 -14.11
N MET A 161 -2.61 -29.51 -14.67
CA MET A 161 -2.62 -28.05 -14.80
C MET A 161 -2.54 -27.33 -13.45
N ALA A 162 -3.28 -27.79 -12.44
CA ALA A 162 -3.25 -27.22 -11.09
C ALA A 162 -1.90 -27.43 -10.41
N SER A 163 -1.26 -28.59 -10.64
CA SER A 163 0.08 -28.90 -10.12
C SER A 163 1.13 -27.97 -10.72
N GLN A 164 1.12 -27.81 -12.04
CA GLN A 164 2.01 -26.89 -12.76
C GLN A 164 1.82 -25.44 -12.32
N LEU A 165 0.57 -25.01 -12.11
CA LEU A 165 0.25 -23.68 -11.61
C LEU A 165 0.84 -23.46 -10.20
N ALA A 166 0.65 -24.42 -9.29
CA ALA A 166 1.18 -24.32 -7.92
C ALA A 166 2.71 -24.22 -7.91
N GLU A 167 3.40 -25.07 -8.67
CA GLU A 167 4.86 -25.03 -8.80
C GLU A 167 5.36 -23.71 -9.40
N THR A 168 4.68 -23.21 -10.44
CA THR A 168 5.00 -21.94 -11.08
C THR A 168 4.84 -20.78 -10.10
N VAL A 169 3.70 -20.68 -9.41
CA VAL A 169 3.42 -19.61 -8.45
C VAL A 169 4.42 -19.64 -7.29
N GLN A 170 4.77 -20.82 -6.80
CA GLN A 170 5.76 -20.98 -5.73
C GLN A 170 7.15 -20.49 -6.17
N THR A 171 7.60 -20.92 -7.35
CA THR A 171 8.92 -20.57 -7.90
C THR A 171 9.03 -19.07 -8.22
N GLU A 172 8.01 -18.51 -8.88
CA GLU A 172 7.99 -17.08 -9.19
C GLU A 172 7.94 -16.22 -7.93
N SER A 173 7.12 -16.60 -6.95
CA SER A 173 7.02 -15.89 -5.67
C SER A 173 8.35 -15.91 -4.93
N ALA A 174 8.99 -17.07 -4.82
CA ALA A 174 10.30 -17.20 -4.20
C ALA A 174 11.36 -16.32 -4.89
N THR A 175 11.37 -16.29 -6.23
CA THR A 175 12.31 -15.49 -7.02
C THR A 175 12.08 -13.98 -6.80
N ARG A 176 10.82 -13.53 -6.84
CA ARG A 176 10.46 -12.13 -6.62
C ARG A 176 10.83 -11.67 -5.21
N LEU A 177 10.51 -12.48 -4.19
CA LEU A 177 10.83 -12.18 -2.79
C LEU A 177 12.33 -12.14 -2.55
N ALA A 178 13.10 -13.09 -3.09
CA ALA A 178 14.56 -13.09 -2.95
C ALA A 178 15.21 -11.86 -3.62
N SER A 179 14.73 -11.47 -4.79
CA SER A 179 15.20 -10.27 -5.50
C SER A 179 14.91 -9.00 -4.68
N ALA A 180 13.68 -8.83 -4.20
CA ALA A 180 13.32 -7.67 -3.40
C ALA A 180 14.07 -7.62 -2.06
N ALA A 181 14.27 -8.76 -1.40
CA ALA A 181 15.08 -8.85 -0.19
C ALA A 181 16.52 -8.38 -0.44
N THR A 182 17.12 -8.75 -1.58
CA THR A 182 18.46 -8.31 -1.96
C THR A 182 18.55 -6.79 -2.15
N HIS A 183 17.54 -6.19 -2.78
CA HIS A 183 17.47 -4.74 -2.94
C HIS A 183 17.30 -4.02 -1.60
N LEU A 184 16.45 -4.55 -0.73
CA LEU A 184 16.21 -4.03 0.61
C LEU A 184 17.48 -4.08 1.46
N GLU A 185 18.20 -5.20 1.47
CA GLU A 185 19.48 -5.33 2.18
C GLU A 185 20.56 -4.40 1.63
N THR A 186 20.63 -4.26 0.31
CA THR A 186 21.52 -3.26 -0.32
C THR A 186 21.17 -1.84 0.13
N GLY A 187 19.88 -1.53 0.21
CA GLY A 187 19.36 -0.26 0.69
C GLY A 187 19.73 0.01 2.15
N LYS A 188 19.53 -0.97 3.04
CA LYS A 188 19.92 -0.90 4.46
C LYS A 188 21.43 -0.69 4.62
N ALA A 189 22.26 -1.42 3.88
CA ALA A 189 23.71 -1.25 3.91
C ALA A 189 24.15 0.15 3.45
N ARG A 190 23.50 0.71 2.42
CA ARG A 190 23.73 2.09 1.97
C ARG A 190 23.34 3.10 3.04
N LEU A 191 22.22 2.88 3.72
CA LEU A 191 21.76 3.73 4.80
C LEU A 191 22.74 3.74 5.98
N GLU A 192 23.22 2.59 6.41
CA GLU A 192 24.21 2.49 7.48
C GLU A 192 25.54 3.16 7.10
N SER A 193 25.98 3.00 5.85
CA SER A 193 27.15 3.72 5.33
C SER A 193 26.95 5.24 5.33
N ALA A 194 25.77 5.71 4.92
CA ALA A 194 25.43 7.14 4.92
C ALA A 194 25.39 7.72 6.34
N LYS A 195 24.85 6.99 7.31
CA LYS A 195 24.86 7.35 8.74
C LYS A 195 26.28 7.44 9.29
N ALA A 196 27.13 6.46 8.98
CA ALA A 196 28.53 6.47 9.40
C ALA A 196 29.28 7.67 8.79
N ALA A 197 29.04 7.98 7.51
CA ALA A 197 29.63 9.14 6.84
C ALA A 197 29.15 10.46 7.45
N LEU A 198 27.85 10.58 7.76
CA LEU A 198 27.30 11.74 8.46
C LEU A 198 27.95 11.91 9.84
N ASN A 199 28.01 10.86 10.66
CA ASN A 199 28.62 10.94 11.99
C ASN A 199 30.10 11.37 11.91
N ALA A 200 30.89 10.76 11.01
CA ALA A 200 32.28 11.15 10.81
C ALA A 200 32.43 12.62 10.34
N TYR A 201 31.49 13.11 9.54
CA TYR A 201 31.45 14.52 9.14
C TYR A 201 31.15 15.42 10.35
N LEU A 202 30.12 15.11 11.13
CA LEU A 202 29.75 15.89 12.32
C LEU A 202 30.89 15.94 13.35
N ASP A 203 31.60 14.82 13.57
CA ASP A 203 32.74 14.74 14.51
C ASP A 203 33.90 15.68 14.15
N THR A 204 34.04 16.00 12.86
CA THR A 204 35.14 16.82 12.33
C THR A 204 34.73 18.24 11.95
N HIS A 205 33.43 18.56 12.00
CA HIS A 205 32.87 19.86 11.58
C HIS A 205 31.94 20.42 12.66
N PRO A 206 32.48 21.09 13.70
CA PRO A 206 31.70 21.58 14.83
C PRO A 206 30.46 22.44 14.45
N PRO A 207 30.53 23.37 13.47
CA PRO A 207 29.33 24.12 13.05
C PRO A 207 28.19 23.24 12.50
N ALA A 208 28.54 22.15 11.82
CA ALA A 208 27.55 21.18 11.34
C ALA A 208 26.97 20.35 12.49
N ALA A 209 27.78 19.98 13.48
CA ALA A 209 27.32 19.29 14.69
C ALA A 209 26.39 20.16 15.54
N GLU A 210 26.69 21.46 15.66
CA GLU A 210 25.81 22.43 16.31
C GLU A 210 24.49 22.59 15.55
N PHE A 211 24.53 22.68 14.21
CA PHE A 211 23.32 22.69 13.40
C PHE A 211 22.51 21.40 13.55
N TYR A 212 23.15 20.22 13.53
CA TYR A 212 22.47 18.94 13.74
C TYR A 212 21.77 18.89 15.10
N SER A 213 22.46 19.36 16.15
CA SER A 213 21.90 19.46 17.51
C SER A 213 20.72 20.44 17.57
N TRP A 214 20.80 21.57 16.85
CA TRP A 214 19.70 22.50 16.71
C TRP A 214 18.52 21.87 15.94
N LEU A 215 18.78 21.13 14.88
CA LEU A 215 17.74 20.50 14.06
C LEU A 215 16.97 19.43 14.85
N LYS A 216 17.68 18.60 15.62
CA LYS A 216 17.12 17.48 16.40
C LYS A 216 16.66 17.88 17.81
N TRP A 217 16.67 19.18 18.12
CA TRP A 217 16.34 19.68 19.45
C TRP A 217 14.87 19.42 19.83
N SER A 218 14.64 19.08 21.10
CA SER A 218 13.33 19.00 21.75
C SER A 218 13.44 19.61 23.15
N PRO A 219 12.36 20.21 23.69
CA PRO A 219 12.37 20.70 25.07
C PRO A 219 12.61 19.56 26.08
N ASP A 220 13.37 19.87 27.14
CA ASP A 220 13.56 18.98 28.29
C ASP A 220 12.24 18.83 29.08
N PRO A 221 11.80 17.61 29.42
CA PRO A 221 10.60 17.41 30.21
C PRO A 221 10.63 18.17 31.55
N GLY A 222 9.53 18.85 31.88
CA GLY A 222 9.36 19.55 33.15
C GLY A 222 10.16 20.85 33.31
N LYS A 223 10.91 21.28 32.29
CA LYS A 223 11.59 22.59 32.29
C LYS A 223 10.84 23.58 31.41
N PRO A 224 10.47 24.76 31.93
CA PRO A 224 9.81 25.77 31.11
C PRO A 224 10.80 26.37 30.11
N ILE A 225 10.32 26.67 28.91
CA ILE A 225 11.08 27.39 27.89
C ILE A 225 11.09 28.87 28.21
N THR A 226 12.28 29.44 28.20
CA THR A 226 12.55 30.84 28.57
C THR A 226 12.77 31.73 27.34
N PRO A 227 12.64 33.06 27.48
CA PRO A 227 12.97 33.99 26.38
C PRO A 227 14.41 33.85 25.89
N LYS A 228 15.34 33.43 26.76
CA LYS A 228 16.74 33.19 26.40
C LYS A 228 16.88 31.97 25.47
N GLU A 229 16.14 30.90 25.74
CA GLU A 229 16.13 29.71 24.89
C GLU A 229 15.47 30.00 23.55
N LEU A 230 14.33 30.69 23.53
CA LEU A 230 13.70 31.15 22.29
C LEU A 230 14.67 32.00 21.45
N HIS A 231 15.40 32.92 22.10
CA HIS A 231 16.43 33.71 21.42
C HIS A 231 17.52 32.84 20.82
N SER A 232 18.05 31.89 21.58
CA SER A 232 19.09 30.97 21.08
C SER A 232 18.60 30.11 19.92
N ARG A 233 17.32 29.72 19.91
CA ARG A 233 16.71 28.90 18.86
C ARG A 233 16.50 29.69 17.56
N LEU A 234 16.09 30.95 17.67
CA LEU A 234 15.76 31.81 16.51
C LEU A 234 16.98 32.53 15.93
N ASN A 235 18.05 32.68 16.71
CA ASN A 235 19.25 33.41 16.31
C ASN A 235 20.32 32.51 15.66
N LEU A 236 20.02 32.01 14.45
CA LEU A 236 20.96 31.18 13.71
C LEU A 236 22.17 31.99 13.24
N SER A 237 23.37 31.40 13.39
CA SER A 237 24.59 31.93 12.77
C SER A 237 24.50 31.88 11.24
N VAL A 238 25.36 32.63 10.54
CA VAL A 238 25.42 32.60 9.06
C VAL A 238 25.68 31.18 8.54
N GLU A 239 26.51 30.40 9.24
CA GLU A 239 26.80 29.01 8.87
C GLU A 239 25.58 28.10 9.11
N GLN A 240 24.87 28.26 10.23
CA GLN A 240 23.64 27.52 10.50
C GLN A 240 22.52 27.85 9.51
N GLN A 241 22.40 29.12 9.09
CA GLN A 241 21.46 29.51 8.04
C GLN A 241 21.76 28.79 6.73
N ARG A 242 23.04 28.70 6.34
CA ARG A 242 23.46 27.94 5.16
C ARG A 242 23.05 26.47 5.27
N TYR A 243 23.42 25.80 6.37
CA TYR A 243 23.06 24.39 6.56
C TYR A 243 21.56 24.16 6.59
N TYR A 244 20.79 25.09 7.18
CA TYR A 244 19.34 24.98 7.19
C TYR A 244 18.74 25.13 5.79
N PHE A 245 19.26 26.01 4.94
CA PHE A 245 18.75 26.16 3.57
C PHE A 245 19.16 24.99 2.67
N GLU A 246 20.34 24.40 2.88
CA GLU A 246 20.71 23.12 2.26
C GLU A 246 19.74 22.01 2.69
N TYR A 247 19.47 21.92 3.99
CA TYR A 247 18.49 20.98 4.54
C TYR A 247 17.08 21.18 3.96
N LEU A 248 16.61 22.43 3.83
CA LEU A 248 15.35 22.74 3.17
C LEU A 248 15.35 22.32 1.69
N ALA A 249 16.46 22.50 0.97
CA ALA A 249 16.54 22.03 -0.41
C ALA A 249 16.45 20.50 -0.50
N ASP A 250 16.98 19.79 0.48
CA ASP A 250 16.89 18.32 0.58
C ASP A 250 15.48 17.84 0.99
N ARG A 251 14.78 18.58 1.85
CA ARG A 251 13.55 18.10 2.52
C ARG A 251 12.25 18.77 2.09
N ASP A 252 12.29 19.97 1.55
CA ASP A 252 11.12 20.73 1.09
C ASP A 252 11.10 20.84 -0.45
N PRO A 253 10.24 20.06 -1.14
CA PRO A 253 10.13 20.11 -2.60
C PRO A 253 9.70 21.47 -3.13
N ALA A 254 8.89 22.24 -2.39
CA ALA A 254 8.43 23.56 -2.81
C ALA A 254 9.57 24.58 -2.72
N PHE A 255 10.39 24.52 -1.66
CA PHE A 255 11.61 25.31 -1.57
C PHE A 255 12.59 24.95 -2.69
N ARG A 256 12.84 23.65 -2.92
CA ARG A 256 13.70 23.18 -4.02
C ARG A 256 13.25 23.71 -5.39
N ALA A 257 11.94 23.65 -5.66
CA ALA A 257 11.36 24.18 -6.90
C ALA A 257 11.55 25.69 -7.04
N LYS A 258 11.38 26.47 -5.96
CA LYS A 258 11.65 27.92 -5.96
C LYS A 258 13.12 28.22 -6.26
N ILE A 259 14.06 27.48 -5.67
CA ILE A 259 15.50 27.63 -5.95
C ILE A 259 15.79 27.34 -7.43
N ALA A 260 15.23 26.26 -7.99
CA ALA A 260 15.41 25.91 -9.40
C ALA A 260 14.85 26.98 -10.36
N ASP A 261 13.67 27.53 -10.06
CA ASP A 261 13.06 28.64 -10.82
C ASP A 261 13.95 29.89 -10.83
N TYR A 262 14.47 30.31 -9.66
CA TYR A 262 15.38 31.45 -9.59
C TYR A 262 16.70 31.21 -10.32
N ARG A 263 17.23 29.99 -10.29
CA ARG A 263 18.43 29.61 -11.07
C ARG A 263 18.15 29.75 -12.57
N SER A 264 17.04 29.22 -13.06
CA SER A 264 16.64 29.35 -14.46
C SER A 264 16.45 30.82 -14.87
N GLN A 265 15.84 31.64 -14.02
CA GLN A 265 15.71 33.08 -14.28
C GLN A 265 17.07 33.80 -14.34
N LEU A 266 18.04 33.41 -13.50
CA LEU A 266 19.40 33.99 -13.53
C LEU A 266 20.19 33.57 -14.76
N GLU A 267 20.02 32.33 -15.22
CA GLU A 267 20.62 31.82 -16.46
C GLU A 267 20.06 32.52 -17.70
N ALA A 268 18.75 32.81 -17.70
CA ALA A 268 18.07 33.51 -18.78
C ALA A 268 18.33 35.04 -18.80
N ALA A 269 18.93 35.60 -17.75
CA ALA A 269 19.10 37.05 -17.61
C ALA A 269 20.20 37.63 -18.52
N ASN A 270 19.80 38.51 -19.43
CA ASN A 270 20.65 39.17 -20.42
C ASN A 270 21.27 40.47 -19.87
N GLY A 271 22.18 40.32 -18.91
CA GLY A 271 23.02 41.41 -18.41
C GLY A 271 22.64 41.94 -17.02
N PRO A 272 23.33 43.00 -16.55
CA PRO A 272 23.28 43.41 -15.14
C PRO A 272 21.90 43.82 -14.63
N ALA A 273 21.08 44.46 -15.48
CA ALA A 273 19.76 44.95 -15.09
C ALA A 273 18.78 43.80 -14.80
N GLU A 274 18.74 42.78 -15.66
CA GLU A 274 17.87 41.62 -15.48
C GLU A 274 18.32 40.77 -14.29
N ARG A 275 19.64 40.58 -14.11
CA ARG A 275 20.19 39.91 -12.91
C ARG A 275 19.82 40.63 -11.62
N HIS A 276 19.88 41.97 -11.63
CA HIS A 276 19.46 42.77 -10.48
C HIS A 276 17.95 42.64 -10.21
N ALA A 277 17.11 42.57 -11.25
CA ALA A 277 15.68 42.33 -11.09
C ALA A 277 15.39 40.96 -10.43
N VAL A 278 16.12 39.90 -10.81
CA VAL A 278 16.01 38.59 -10.14
C VAL A 278 16.49 38.66 -8.70
N GLN A 279 17.60 39.34 -8.43
CA GLN A 279 18.09 39.57 -7.07
C GLN A 279 17.04 40.26 -6.18
N LEU A 280 16.34 41.28 -6.70
CA LEU A 280 15.25 41.94 -5.98
C LEU A 280 14.07 41.00 -5.70
N LYS A 281 13.71 40.13 -6.65
CA LYS A 281 12.66 39.11 -6.43
C LYS A 281 13.05 38.13 -5.33
N ILE A 282 14.29 37.65 -5.32
CA ILE A 282 14.82 36.75 -4.28
C ILE A 282 14.70 37.43 -2.91
N ARG A 283 15.21 38.66 -2.78
CA ARG A 283 15.17 39.43 -1.52
C ARG A 283 13.74 39.70 -1.03
N ARG A 284 12.77 39.84 -1.94
CA ARG A 284 11.38 40.12 -1.57
C ARG A 284 10.63 38.87 -1.14
N ASN A 285 10.81 37.77 -1.86
CA ASN A 285 9.92 36.60 -1.74
C ASN A 285 10.59 35.43 -1.01
N LEU A 286 11.88 35.17 -1.27
CA LEU A 286 12.57 34.01 -0.70
C LEU A 286 12.97 34.25 0.75
N SER A 287 13.44 35.46 1.07
CA SER A 287 13.91 35.80 2.42
C SER A 287 12.79 35.84 3.46
N GLY A 288 11.58 36.25 3.06
CA GLY A 288 10.39 36.16 3.92
C GLY A 288 10.06 34.70 4.24
N TYR A 289 9.96 33.88 3.19
CA TYR A 289 9.72 32.45 3.29
C TYR A 289 10.77 31.72 4.15
N CYS A 290 12.06 32.04 3.99
CA CYS A 290 13.13 31.48 4.81
C CYS A 290 13.00 31.91 6.29
N GLY A 291 12.58 33.16 6.55
CA GLY A 291 12.31 33.62 7.91
C GLY A 291 11.20 32.82 8.59
N GLU A 292 10.08 32.61 7.88
CA GLU A 292 8.97 31.76 8.34
C GLU A 292 9.46 30.33 8.64
N LYS A 293 10.23 29.73 7.72
CA LYS A 293 10.77 28.38 7.89
C LYS A 293 11.71 28.25 9.09
N ILE A 294 12.56 29.24 9.35
CA ILE A 294 13.41 29.25 10.57
C ILE A 294 12.53 29.20 11.82
N VAL A 295 11.47 30.00 11.90
CA VAL A 295 10.55 30.03 13.05
C VAL A 295 9.83 28.70 13.19
N GLU A 296 9.29 28.17 12.09
CA GLU A 296 8.62 26.87 12.04
C GLU A 296 9.53 25.77 12.59
N GLN A 297 10.74 25.60 12.06
CA GLN A 297 11.67 24.57 12.53
C GLN A 297 12.16 24.81 13.97
N ALA A 298 12.40 26.07 14.34
CA ALA A 298 12.89 26.42 15.67
C ALA A 298 11.88 26.07 16.77
N LEU A 299 10.59 26.33 16.51
CA LEU A 299 9.56 26.37 17.54
C LEU A 299 8.54 25.22 17.47
N SER A 300 8.32 24.58 16.31
CA SER A 300 7.41 23.42 16.22
C SER A 300 7.69 22.31 17.23
N PRO A 301 8.96 21.99 17.60
CA PRO A 301 9.24 20.97 18.62
C PRO A 301 8.65 21.26 20.00
N LEU A 302 8.19 22.48 20.27
CA LEU A 302 7.56 22.88 21.54
C LEU A 302 6.20 22.19 21.78
N GLY A 303 5.47 21.84 20.72
CA GLY A 303 4.16 21.21 20.80
C GLY A 303 4.12 19.80 20.22
N HIS A 304 2.99 19.12 20.44
CA HIS A 304 2.68 17.88 19.74
C HIS A 304 2.09 18.11 18.35
N LYS A 305 1.53 19.30 18.11
CA LYS A 305 0.96 19.71 16.83
C LYS A 305 1.40 21.13 16.47
N ALA A 306 1.67 21.34 15.17
CA ALA A 306 2.03 22.62 14.61
C ALA A 306 1.25 22.83 13.30
N ASP A 307 0.40 23.85 13.28
CA ASP A 307 -0.40 24.23 12.12
C ASP A 307 0.18 25.49 11.48
N THR A 308 0.33 25.50 10.16
CA THR A 308 0.79 26.67 9.42
C THR A 308 -0.35 27.29 8.62
N GLN A 309 -0.32 28.61 8.48
CA GLN A 309 -1.28 29.36 7.65
C GLN A 309 -2.76 29.19 8.07
N ALA A 310 -3.01 29.03 9.37
CA ALA A 310 -4.36 28.88 9.92
C ALA A 310 -5.21 30.13 9.68
N ARG A 311 -6.43 29.95 9.12
CA ARG A 311 -7.28 31.06 8.70
C ARG A 311 -8.25 31.48 9.80
N THR A 312 -8.19 32.75 10.19
CA THR A 312 -9.16 33.38 11.10
C THR A 312 -10.00 34.39 10.32
N THR A 313 -11.32 34.26 10.37
CA THR A 313 -12.26 35.19 9.70
C THR A 313 -12.93 36.07 10.74
N PHE A 314 -12.83 37.38 10.56
CA PHE A 314 -13.41 38.39 11.44
C PHE A 314 -14.90 38.60 11.13
N GLU A 315 -15.62 39.22 12.07
CA GLU A 315 -17.06 39.50 11.93
C GLU A 315 -17.41 40.35 10.69
N ASP A 316 -16.47 41.20 10.24
CA ASP A 316 -16.61 42.05 9.06
C ASP A 316 -16.31 41.33 7.72
N GLY A 317 -16.06 40.02 7.76
CA GLY A 317 -15.77 39.19 6.61
C GLY A 317 -14.32 39.26 6.10
N ARG A 318 -13.47 40.14 6.66
CA ARG A 318 -12.03 40.07 6.42
C ARG A 318 -11.45 38.82 7.08
N PHE A 319 -10.31 38.37 6.59
CA PHE A 319 -9.61 37.25 7.21
C PHE A 319 -8.11 37.53 7.30
N THR A 320 -7.46 36.90 8.26
CA THR A 320 -6.00 36.79 8.35
C THR A 320 -5.60 35.33 8.31
N LYS A 321 -4.32 35.08 8.03
CA LYS A 321 -3.69 33.77 8.18
C LYS A 321 -2.57 33.92 9.19
N THR A 322 -2.58 33.11 10.23
CA THR A 322 -1.49 33.05 11.21
C THR A 322 -0.41 32.11 10.68
N ASP A 323 0.83 32.59 10.67
CA ASP A 323 1.95 31.86 10.07
C ASP A 323 2.20 30.51 10.75
N LEU A 324 2.15 30.46 12.08
CA LEU A 324 2.35 29.25 12.87
C LEU A 324 1.50 29.25 14.15
N ILE A 325 0.79 28.17 14.40
CA ILE A 325 0.12 27.86 15.67
C ILE A 325 0.72 26.56 16.20
N ILE A 326 1.24 26.59 17.42
CA ILE A 326 1.73 25.41 18.12
C ILE A 326 0.70 25.04 19.18
N GLU A 327 0.22 23.81 19.14
CA GLU A 327 -0.81 23.29 20.05
C GLU A 327 -0.24 22.15 20.90
N ASP A 328 -0.89 21.95 22.05
CA ASP A 328 -0.55 20.90 23.01
C ASP A 328 0.94 20.95 23.38
N LEU A 329 1.32 22.08 23.99
CA LEU A 329 2.69 22.34 24.39
C LEU A 329 3.23 21.25 25.34
N LYS A 330 4.38 20.69 25.01
CA LYS A 330 5.06 19.66 25.82
C LYS A 330 5.51 20.17 27.19
N VAL A 331 5.85 21.46 27.25
CA VAL A 331 6.32 22.15 28.46
C VAL A 331 5.79 23.58 28.49
N PRO A 332 5.72 24.24 29.66
CA PRO A 332 5.34 25.64 29.71
C PRO A 332 6.30 26.52 28.91
N VAL A 333 5.79 27.52 28.21
CA VAL A 333 6.60 28.46 27.43
C VAL A 333 6.38 29.87 27.96
N ILE A 334 7.46 30.57 28.24
CA ILE A 334 7.48 31.93 28.79
C ILE A 334 8.09 32.86 27.75
N LEU A 335 7.28 33.81 27.28
CA LEU A 335 7.67 34.85 26.32
C LEU A 335 8.18 36.10 27.02
N GLY A 336 7.69 36.37 28.24
CA GLY A 336 8.04 37.55 29.01
C GLY A 336 7.20 37.69 30.28
N ARG A 337 7.03 38.93 30.75
CA ARG A 337 6.21 39.26 31.92
C ARG A 337 4.91 39.92 31.48
N GLY A 338 3.78 39.50 32.03
CA GLY A 338 2.46 40.08 31.75
C GLY A 338 1.43 39.03 31.35
N GLU A 339 0.17 39.46 31.25
CA GLU A 339 -0.91 38.63 30.69
C GLU A 339 -0.63 38.30 29.22
N GLY A 340 -0.97 37.08 28.78
CA GLY A 340 -0.69 36.60 27.42
C GLY A 340 0.79 36.31 27.10
N MET A 341 1.70 36.48 28.08
CA MET A 341 3.15 36.27 27.89
C MET A 341 3.65 34.88 28.27
N SER A 342 2.74 33.94 28.56
CA SER A 342 3.11 32.57 28.87
C SER A 342 1.99 31.60 28.55
N ALA A 343 2.34 30.42 28.05
CA ALA A 343 1.41 29.32 27.84
C ALA A 343 1.80 28.13 28.72
N PRO A 344 0.82 27.46 29.38
CA PRO A 344 1.09 26.27 30.18
C PRO A 344 1.38 25.05 29.29
N ALA A 345 1.89 23.97 29.88
CA ALA A 345 1.89 22.67 29.20
C ALA A 345 0.45 22.26 28.85
N GLY A 346 0.26 21.65 27.67
CA GLY A 346 -1.04 21.40 27.06
C GLY A 346 -1.72 22.63 26.43
N GLY A 347 -1.13 23.82 26.58
CA GLY A 347 -1.63 25.06 25.97
C GLY A 347 -1.17 25.25 24.53
N SER A 348 -1.35 26.47 24.01
CA SER A 348 -1.02 26.85 22.63
C SER A 348 -0.34 28.21 22.50
N ILE A 349 0.38 28.42 21.39
CA ILE A 349 1.04 29.68 21.02
C ILE A 349 0.77 30.01 19.55
N ALA A 350 0.29 31.22 19.28
CA ALA A 350 0.20 31.76 17.93
C ALA A 350 1.36 32.69 17.60
N ILE A 351 1.92 32.54 16.40
CA ILE A 351 3.15 33.23 15.98
C ILE A 351 2.95 33.82 14.58
N GLU A 352 3.28 35.10 14.44
CA GLU A 352 3.37 35.81 13.17
C GLU A 352 4.84 36.14 12.87
N VAL A 353 5.27 36.08 11.61
CA VAL A 353 6.68 36.27 11.22
C VAL A 353 6.85 37.47 10.28
N LYS A 354 7.80 38.36 10.60
CA LYS A 354 8.14 39.52 9.76
C LYS A 354 9.64 39.68 9.54
N CYS A 355 10.09 39.40 8.34
CA CYS A 355 11.50 39.54 7.94
C CYS A 355 11.68 40.78 7.05
N GLY A 356 12.38 41.80 7.54
CA GLY A 356 12.64 43.01 6.76
C GLY A 356 13.49 44.03 7.47
N ARG A 357 14.00 45.02 6.73
CA ARG A 357 14.76 46.13 7.31
C ARG A 357 13.88 47.00 8.20
N ALA A 358 14.50 47.78 9.09
CA ALA A 358 13.81 48.65 10.06
C ALA A 358 12.63 49.44 9.47
N SER A 359 12.85 50.16 8.37
CA SER A 359 11.79 50.97 7.72
C SER A 359 10.60 50.14 7.23
N TYR A 360 10.86 48.93 6.71
CA TYR A 360 9.81 48.00 6.32
C TYR A 360 9.03 47.53 7.56
N LEU A 361 9.71 47.09 8.61
CA LEU A 361 9.08 46.61 9.85
C LEU A 361 8.15 47.68 10.44
N TYR A 362 8.61 48.93 10.52
CA TYR A 362 7.79 50.03 11.00
C TYR A 362 6.59 50.33 10.09
N SER A 363 6.78 50.31 8.77
CA SER A 363 5.69 50.50 7.80
C SER A 363 4.61 49.41 7.87
N GLN A 364 4.93 48.24 8.43
CA GLN A 364 4.01 47.11 8.57
C GLN A 364 3.22 47.13 9.90
N LYS A 365 3.37 48.17 10.74
CA LYS A 365 2.71 48.26 12.06
C LYS A 365 1.22 47.90 12.02
N ASP A 366 0.43 48.62 11.23
CA ASP A 366 -1.03 48.44 11.20
C ASP A 366 -1.43 47.06 10.64
N HIS A 367 -0.62 46.53 9.72
CA HIS A 367 -0.83 45.20 9.17
C HIS A 367 -0.55 44.12 10.24
N MET A 368 0.54 44.22 10.99
CA MET A 368 0.84 43.30 12.10
C MET A 368 -0.22 43.37 13.20
N VAL A 369 -0.71 44.57 13.54
CA VAL A 369 -1.83 44.74 14.49
C VAL A 369 -3.08 44.02 13.98
N PHE A 370 -3.44 44.17 12.71
CA PHE A 370 -4.58 43.44 12.13
C PHE A 370 -4.38 41.91 12.20
N GLN A 371 -3.19 41.42 11.87
CA GLN A 371 -2.89 39.98 11.89
C GLN A 371 -2.92 39.38 13.29
N SER A 372 -2.55 40.14 14.32
CA SER A 372 -2.64 39.69 15.72
C SER A 372 -4.06 39.33 16.16
N GLY A 373 -5.09 39.85 15.49
CA GLY A 373 -6.47 39.42 15.70
C GLY A 373 -6.70 37.94 15.39
N GLY A 374 -5.84 37.31 14.58
CA GLY A 374 -5.85 35.88 14.32
C GLY A 374 -5.36 35.03 15.50
N HIS A 375 -4.74 35.64 16.52
CA HIS A 375 -4.08 34.94 17.62
C HIS A 375 -4.99 34.69 18.83
N GLN A 376 -6.21 35.26 18.85
CA GLN A 376 -7.02 35.44 20.06
C GLN A 376 -7.43 34.14 20.78
N GLU A 377 -7.41 33.00 20.10
CA GLU A 377 -7.75 31.70 20.69
C GLU A 377 -6.56 31.00 21.37
N SER A 378 -5.34 31.54 21.21
CA SER A 378 -4.12 30.94 21.79
C SER A 378 -3.83 31.42 23.21
N ASN A 379 -3.21 30.57 24.04
CA ASN A 379 -2.86 30.95 25.42
C ASN A 379 -1.79 32.06 25.49
N ALA A 380 -0.85 32.03 24.55
CA ALA A 380 0.14 33.07 24.37
C ALA A 380 0.31 33.41 22.89
N SER A 381 0.86 34.57 22.59
CA SER A 381 1.08 34.98 21.20
C SER A 381 2.30 35.87 21.06
N MET A 382 2.90 35.88 19.88
CA MET A 382 4.01 36.79 19.57
C MET A 382 4.10 37.09 18.08
N THR A 383 4.65 38.25 17.77
CA THR A 383 5.15 38.54 16.43
C THR A 383 6.67 38.45 16.47
N VAL A 384 7.25 37.54 15.72
CA VAL A 384 8.70 37.38 15.59
C VAL A 384 9.18 38.19 14.39
N CYS A 385 10.18 39.03 14.57
CA CYS A 385 10.78 39.78 13.48
C CYS A 385 12.29 39.65 13.39
N SER A 386 12.85 40.06 12.26
CA SER A 386 14.30 40.23 12.12
C SER A 386 14.82 41.28 13.12
N ARG A 387 16.06 41.08 13.55
CA ARG A 387 16.71 41.95 14.56
C ARG A 387 16.96 43.38 14.08
N ASP A 388 16.69 43.69 12.81
CA ASP A 388 16.70 45.04 12.23
C ASP A 388 15.77 46.02 12.94
N ILE A 389 14.80 45.54 13.75
CA ILE A 389 13.98 46.41 14.61
C ILE A 389 14.85 47.33 15.51
N LYS A 390 16.04 46.87 15.89
CA LYS A 390 16.99 47.63 16.73
C LYS A 390 17.65 48.80 15.99
N GLU A 391 17.45 48.92 14.68
CA GLU A 391 17.94 50.04 13.88
C GLU A 391 16.88 51.15 13.71
N LEU A 392 15.67 50.97 14.27
CA LEU A 392 14.69 52.04 14.39
C LEU A 392 15.16 53.10 15.39
N THR A 393 14.57 54.30 15.31
CA THR A 393 14.75 55.26 16.41
C THR A 393 14.08 54.72 17.67
N PRO A 394 14.54 55.10 18.87
CA PRO A 394 13.94 54.65 20.13
C PRO A 394 12.43 54.87 20.18
N GLU A 395 11.94 56.00 19.66
CA GLU A 395 10.52 56.34 19.62
C GLU A 395 9.72 55.40 18.69
N GLN A 396 10.27 55.10 17.51
CA GLN A 396 9.64 54.20 16.55
C GLN A 396 9.62 52.75 17.05
N GLU A 397 10.69 52.29 17.70
CA GLU A 397 10.74 50.97 18.30
C GLU A 397 9.74 50.84 19.45
N GLU A 398 9.69 51.83 20.36
CA GLU A 398 8.74 51.88 21.48
C GLU A 398 7.30 51.87 20.97
N GLU A 399 6.96 52.74 20.01
CA GLU A 399 5.62 52.82 19.42
C GLU A 399 5.18 51.49 18.81
N LEU A 400 6.07 50.86 18.03
CA LEU A 400 5.78 49.59 17.37
C LEU A 400 5.60 48.44 18.39
N ARG A 401 6.47 48.38 19.41
CA ARG A 401 6.38 47.37 20.48
C ARG A 401 5.10 47.53 21.30
N GLU A 402 4.73 48.76 21.64
CA GLU A 402 3.53 49.05 22.42
C GLU A 402 2.26 48.75 21.63
N ALA A 403 2.22 49.11 20.34
CA ALA A 403 1.09 48.80 19.46
C ALA A 403 0.81 47.29 19.40
N LEU A 404 1.86 46.47 19.23
CA LEU A 404 1.70 45.01 19.18
C LEU A 404 1.45 44.37 20.55
N ARG A 405 2.01 44.93 21.64
CA ARG A 405 1.66 44.52 23.01
C ARG A 405 0.19 44.77 23.30
N SER A 406 -0.31 45.95 22.96
CA SER A 406 -1.72 46.32 23.11
C SER A 406 -2.65 45.45 22.27
N ALA A 407 -2.17 44.97 21.12
CA ALA A 407 -2.91 44.07 20.25
C ALA A 407 -2.82 42.58 20.68
N GLY A 408 -2.10 42.26 21.77
CA GLY A 408 -1.97 40.91 22.31
C GLY A 408 -0.92 40.03 21.62
N SER A 409 -0.09 40.58 20.71
CA SER A 409 0.95 39.84 19.99
C SER A 409 2.33 40.52 20.10
N PRO A 410 2.96 40.53 21.28
CA PRO A 410 4.18 41.26 21.54
C PRO A 410 5.30 40.95 20.53
N LEU A 411 6.03 42.01 20.16
CA LEU A 411 7.05 41.96 19.13
C LEU A 411 8.41 41.48 19.66
N ILE A 412 8.98 40.47 19.02
CA ILE A 412 10.21 39.81 19.42
C ILE A 412 11.21 39.83 18.25
N GLY A 413 12.22 40.71 18.34
CA GLY A 413 13.28 40.85 17.32
C GLY A 413 14.42 39.86 17.52
N MET A 414 14.20 38.59 17.16
CA MET A 414 15.16 37.51 17.41
C MET A 414 15.66 36.79 16.16
N LEU A 415 15.05 36.99 14.99
CA LEU A 415 15.53 36.40 13.74
C LEU A 415 16.84 37.06 13.27
N PRO A 416 17.61 36.39 12.38
CA PRO A 416 18.72 37.01 11.68
C PRO A 416 18.37 38.33 10.99
N THR A 417 19.36 39.20 10.77
CA THR A 417 19.08 40.45 10.05
C THR A 417 18.57 40.15 8.66
N LYS A 418 17.81 41.08 8.09
CA LYS A 418 17.33 40.93 6.71
C LYS A 418 18.47 40.72 5.73
N ASP A 419 19.58 41.43 5.92
CA ASP A 419 20.75 41.35 5.06
C ASP A 419 21.49 40.01 5.19
N GLU A 420 21.52 39.39 6.38
CA GLU A 420 22.06 38.03 6.58
C GLU A 420 21.24 37.00 5.80
N ILE A 421 19.90 37.02 5.94
CA ILE A 421 19.00 36.10 5.25
C ILE A 421 19.07 36.32 3.73
N ASP A 422 19.09 37.58 3.28
CA ASP A 422 19.21 37.92 1.86
C ASP A 422 20.48 37.36 1.24
N LYS A 423 21.59 37.45 1.97
CA LYS A 423 22.86 36.89 1.52
C LYS A 423 22.79 35.37 1.45
N ALA A 424 22.28 34.70 2.47
CA ALA A 424 22.16 33.24 2.49
C ALA A 424 21.22 32.73 1.38
N CYS A 425 20.09 33.40 1.14
CA CYS A 425 19.19 33.11 0.03
C CYS A 425 19.87 33.28 -1.34
N TRP A 426 20.62 34.38 -1.50
CA TRP A 426 21.36 34.64 -2.73
C TRP A 426 22.42 33.56 -2.99
N ASP A 427 23.25 33.25 -1.98
CA ASP A 427 24.32 32.26 -2.09
C ASP A 427 23.77 30.86 -2.40
N MET A 428 22.61 30.51 -1.84
CA MET A 428 21.90 29.26 -2.13
C MET A 428 21.46 29.17 -3.60
N VAL A 429 20.92 30.27 -4.14
CA VAL A 429 20.49 30.32 -5.55
C VAL A 429 21.70 30.28 -6.48
N THR A 430 22.72 31.12 -6.26
CA THR A 430 23.89 31.23 -7.16
C THR A 430 24.89 30.09 -7.03
N GLY A 431 24.80 29.27 -5.98
CA GLY A 431 25.80 28.26 -5.68
C GLY A 431 27.15 28.87 -5.28
N SER A 432 27.19 30.13 -4.85
CA SER A 432 28.43 30.84 -4.53
C SER A 432 29.21 30.24 -3.35
N ASN A 433 28.61 29.31 -2.61
CA ASN A 433 29.27 28.52 -1.57
C ASN A 433 29.90 27.19 -2.07
N ALA A 434 29.62 26.77 -3.31
CA ALA A 434 30.22 25.56 -3.90
C ALA A 434 31.65 25.78 -4.41
N ASN A 435 32.07 27.04 -4.65
CA ASN A 435 33.38 27.34 -5.24
C ASN A 435 34.57 27.41 -4.26
N ASN A 436 34.37 27.10 -2.97
CA ASN A 436 35.48 26.94 -2.01
C ASN A 436 35.69 25.48 -1.57
N GLY A 437 35.01 24.51 -2.20
CA GLY A 437 35.11 23.10 -1.85
C GLY A 437 34.86 22.17 -3.03
N GLY A 438 35.80 22.14 -3.97
CA GLY A 438 35.95 21.00 -4.88
C GLY A 438 35.25 21.14 -6.23
N SER A 439 36.03 21.56 -7.23
CA SER A 439 35.96 21.00 -8.56
C SER A 439 36.04 19.47 -8.44
N HIS A 440 34.90 18.78 -8.53
CA HIS A 440 34.86 17.37 -8.81
C HIS A 440 34.23 17.19 -10.19
N GLU A 441 35.08 17.35 -11.20
CA GLU A 441 34.95 16.61 -12.45
C GLU A 441 35.07 15.12 -12.12
N ASN A 442 34.00 14.37 -12.42
CA ASN A 442 34.02 13.09 -13.11
C ASN A 442 32.61 12.77 -13.58
#